data_AF-A0A2V6M4F0-F1
#
_entry.id   AF-A0A2V6M4F0-F1
#
_cell.length_a   1.000
_cell.length_b   1.000
_cell.length_c   1.000
_cell.angle_alpha   90.00
_cell.angle_beta   90.00
_cell.angle_gamma   90.00
#
_symmetry.space_group_name_H-M   'P 1'
#
loop_
_entity.id
_entity.type
_entity.pdbx_description
1 polymer ?
#
loop_
_entity_poly.entity_id
_entity_poly.type
_entity_poly.pdbx_seq_one_letter_code
_entity_poly.pdbx_strand_id
1 'polypeptide(L)'
;RVTAELVHEPKRVLDRLLAEGHKHEAVVLDQQIDVFSESFRRQHDVEIAFEEAARCRLVERAQTEKMSMADLTAHLFRDFHFGLNLVRKNSGQNKFTLPLSAVDAPDKFLSDLVVQSYYPARQTNEVG
;
A
#
# COMPACT_ATOMS: atom_id res chain seq x y z
N ARG A 1 4.81 11.98 -47.94
CA ARG A 1 4.18 13.31 -48.07
C ARG A 1 3.41 13.55 -46.79
N VAL A 2 3.88 14.46 -45.94
CA VAL A 2 3.26 14.79 -44.65
C VAL A 2 2.09 15.72 -44.95
N THR A 3 0.86 15.22 -44.83
CA THR A 3 -0.34 16.03 -45.06
C THR A 3 -0.55 16.96 -43.88
N ALA A 4 -0.55 18.26 -44.18
CA ALA A 4 -0.60 19.40 -43.27
C ALA A 4 -1.97 19.64 -42.62
N GLU A 5 -2.71 18.58 -42.26
CA GLU A 5 -4.02 18.65 -41.57
C GLU A 5 -3.97 18.16 -40.11
N LEU A 6 -2.81 17.74 -39.60
CA LEU A 6 -2.62 17.32 -38.21
C LEU A 6 -2.16 18.47 -37.26
N VAL A 7 -2.31 19.72 -37.67
CA VAL A 7 -1.91 20.89 -36.87
C VAL A 7 -3.14 21.72 -36.54
N HIS A 8 -3.91 21.31 -35.54
CA HIS A 8 -4.90 22.23 -34.97
C HIS A 8 -5.02 22.30 -33.45
N GLU A 9 -4.54 21.33 -32.65
CA GLU A 9 -4.62 21.49 -31.18
C GLU A 9 -3.44 20.80 -30.46
N PRO A 10 -2.20 21.35 -30.55
CA PRO A 10 -1.04 20.77 -29.87
C PRO A 10 -1.24 20.66 -28.35
N LYS A 11 -2.02 21.58 -27.75
CA LYS A 11 -2.36 21.55 -26.33
C LYS A 11 -3.26 20.37 -25.97
N ARG A 12 -4.31 20.07 -26.73
CA ARG A 12 -5.20 18.92 -26.45
C ARG A 12 -4.51 17.57 -26.64
N VAL A 13 -3.64 17.45 -27.65
CA VAL A 13 -2.84 16.23 -27.83
C VAL A 13 -1.85 16.07 -26.68
N LEU A 14 -1.20 17.17 -26.25
CA LEU A 14 -0.32 17.17 -25.09
C LEU A 14 -1.05 16.82 -23.79
N ASP A 15 -2.21 17.45 -23.52
CA ASP A 15 -3.03 17.19 -22.33
C ASP A 15 -3.50 15.73 -22.28
N ARG A 16 -3.88 15.16 -23.43
CA ARG A 16 -4.25 13.74 -23.54
C ARG A 16 -3.05 12.83 -23.24
N LEU A 17 -1.89 13.09 -23.85
CA LEU A 17 -0.68 12.31 -23.64
C LEU A 17 -0.17 12.41 -22.20
N LEU A 18 -0.28 13.57 -21.56
CA LEU A 18 0.03 13.76 -20.14
C LEU A 18 -0.94 13.00 -19.24
N ALA A 19 -2.24 13.07 -19.52
CA ALA A 19 -3.25 12.32 -18.77
C ALA A 19 -3.09 10.79 -18.94
N GLU A 20 -2.75 10.33 -20.13
CA GLU A 20 -2.41 8.93 -20.40
C GLU A 20 -1.12 8.52 -19.69
N GLY A 21 -0.09 9.37 -19.70
CA GLY A 21 1.17 9.15 -18.98
C GLY A 21 0.97 9.01 -17.47
N HIS A 22 0.22 9.93 -16.85
CA HIS A 22 -0.09 9.87 -15.42
C HIS A 22 -0.88 8.62 -15.03
N LYS A 23 -1.82 8.18 -15.89
CA LYS A 23 -2.55 6.92 -15.68
C LYS A 23 -1.63 5.71 -15.73
N HIS A 24 -0.72 5.65 -16.70
CA HIS A 24 0.26 4.56 -16.79
C HIS A 24 1.20 4.55 -15.58
N GLU A 25 1.69 5.72 -15.16
CA GLU A 25 2.56 5.84 -13.99
C GLU A 25 1.86 5.36 -12.72
N ALA A 26 0.61 5.76 -12.49
CA ALA A 26 -0.17 5.29 -11.34
C ALA A 26 -0.36 3.76 -11.34
N VAL A 27 -0.62 3.16 -12.50
CA VAL A 27 -0.75 1.70 -12.64
C VAL A 27 0.58 0.99 -12.34
N VAL A 28 1.70 1.53 -12.80
CA VAL A 28 3.03 0.96 -12.51
C VAL A 28 3.35 1.05 -11.02
N LEU A 29 3.07 2.18 -10.39
CA LEU A 29 3.25 2.35 -8.94
C LEU A 29 2.37 1.39 -8.14
N ASP A 30 1.11 1.20 -8.56
CA ASP A 30 0.21 0.24 -7.92
C ASP A 30 0.75 -1.19 -8.01
N GLN A 31 1.24 -1.62 -9.18
CA GLN A 31 1.86 -2.95 -9.36
C GLN A 31 3.11 -3.16 -8.48
N GLN A 32 3.86 -2.10 -8.18
CA GLN A 32 5.01 -2.18 -7.27
C GLN A 32 4.60 -2.52 -5.82
N ILE A 33 3.35 -2.27 -5.44
CA ILE A 33 2.82 -2.65 -4.12
C ILE A 33 2.75 -4.18 -4.02
N ASP A 34 2.35 -4.88 -5.08
CA ASP A 34 2.32 -6.35 -5.10
C ASP A 34 3.72 -6.94 -4.99
N VAL A 35 4.69 -6.36 -5.71
CA VAL A 35 6.10 -6.74 -5.62
C VAL A 35 6.62 -6.59 -4.19
N PHE A 36 6.26 -5.48 -3.53
CA PHE A 36 6.60 -5.27 -2.13
C PHE A 36 5.96 -6.34 -1.23
N SER A 37 4.65 -6.58 -1.34
CA SER A 37 3.94 -7.62 -0.58
C SER A 37 4.56 -9.01 -0.72
N GLU A 38 4.93 -9.40 -1.94
CA GLU A 38 5.63 -10.66 -2.18
C GLU A 38 7.02 -10.69 -1.54
N SER A 39 7.78 -9.60 -1.69
CA SER A 39 9.13 -9.51 -1.12
C SER A 39 9.10 -9.59 0.41
N PHE A 40 8.14 -8.92 1.04
CA PHE A 40 7.93 -8.91 2.48
C PHE A 40 7.61 -10.32 2.98
N ARG A 41 6.72 -11.03 2.28
CA ARG A 41 6.41 -12.43 2.57
C ARG A 41 7.64 -13.32 2.48
N ARG A 42 8.43 -13.21 1.41
CA ARG A 42 9.63 -14.05 1.22
C ARG A 42 10.69 -13.78 2.30
N GLN A 43 10.81 -12.54 2.77
CA GLN A 43 11.82 -12.15 3.75
C GLN A 43 11.43 -12.48 5.19
N HIS A 44 10.14 -12.42 5.54
CA HIS A 44 9.69 -12.49 6.92
C HIS A 44 8.71 -13.64 7.23
N ASP A 45 8.30 -14.40 6.22
CA ASP A 45 7.30 -15.47 6.34
C ASP A 45 5.97 -14.97 6.93
N VAL A 46 5.59 -13.75 6.53
CA VAL A 46 4.33 -13.08 6.91
C VAL A 46 3.71 -12.48 5.66
N GLU A 47 2.45 -12.81 5.39
CA GLU A 47 1.71 -12.27 4.26
C GLU A 47 1.06 -10.93 4.62
N ILE A 48 1.32 -9.91 3.81
CA ILE A 48 0.63 -8.62 3.88
C ILE A 48 -0.10 -8.34 2.57
N ALA A 49 -1.35 -7.93 2.67
CA ALA A 49 -2.16 -7.45 1.56
C ALA A 49 -2.62 -6.02 1.87
N PHE A 50 -2.90 -5.23 0.86
CA PHE A 50 -3.38 -3.86 1.01
C PHE A 50 -4.81 -3.75 0.50
N GLU A 51 -5.66 -3.06 1.26
CA GLU A 51 -6.97 -2.66 0.74
C GLU A 51 -6.81 -1.65 -0.40
N GLU A 52 -7.81 -1.57 -1.28
CA GLU A 52 -7.79 -0.64 -2.42
C GLU A 52 -7.53 0.81 -1.99
N ALA A 53 -8.16 1.26 -0.89
CA ALA A 53 -7.94 2.59 -0.34
C ALA A 53 -6.48 2.82 0.10
N ALA A 54 -5.85 1.82 0.71
CA ALA A 54 -4.45 1.88 1.11
C ALA A 54 -3.52 1.94 -0.11
N ARG A 55 -3.82 1.17 -1.16
CA ARG A 55 -3.05 1.20 -2.41
C ARG A 55 -3.13 2.56 -3.10
N CYS A 56 -4.33 3.10 -3.27
CA CYS A 56 -4.55 4.45 -3.80
C CYS A 56 -3.75 5.50 -3.01
N ARG A 57 -3.75 5.38 -1.68
CA ARG A 57 -3.00 6.31 -0.82
C ARG A 57 -1.49 6.18 -0.98
N LEU A 58 -0.96 4.97 -1.11
CA LEU A 58 0.47 4.75 -1.37
C LEU A 58 0.89 5.37 -2.71
N VAL A 59 0.09 5.19 -3.78
CA VAL A 59 0.37 5.78 -5.09
C VAL A 59 0.35 7.31 -5.01
N GLU A 60 -0.67 7.89 -4.38
CA GLU A 60 -0.78 9.35 -4.18
C GLU A 60 0.44 9.90 -3.43
N ARG A 61 0.86 9.24 -2.35
CA ARG A 61 2.02 9.63 -1.55
C ARG A 61 3.33 9.51 -2.33
N ALA A 62 3.53 8.42 -3.08
CA ALA A 62 4.73 8.24 -3.91
C ALA A 62 4.88 9.38 -4.93
N GLN A 63 3.77 9.75 -5.59
CA GLN A 63 3.75 10.87 -6.55
C GLN A 63 3.98 12.23 -5.86
N THR A 64 3.30 12.48 -4.74
CA THR A 64 3.34 13.76 -4.01
C THR A 64 4.70 14.00 -3.36
N GLU A 65 5.26 12.98 -2.72
CA GLU A 65 6.55 13.02 -2.03
C GLU A 65 7.73 12.82 -3.00
N LYS A 66 7.44 12.51 -4.28
CA LYS A 66 8.44 12.18 -5.32
C LYS A 66 9.38 11.06 -4.89
N MET A 67 8.84 10.05 -4.24
CA MET A 67 9.56 8.87 -3.77
C MET A 67 9.22 7.66 -4.62
N SER A 68 10.18 6.73 -4.76
CA SER A 68 9.88 5.43 -5.33
C SER A 68 8.96 4.64 -4.39
N MET A 69 8.12 3.74 -4.94
CA MET A 69 7.26 2.90 -4.10
C MET A 69 8.08 2.02 -3.15
N ALA A 70 9.26 1.57 -3.60
CA ALA A 70 10.18 0.78 -2.77
C ALA A 70 10.69 1.58 -1.55
N ASP A 71 11.11 2.83 -1.74
CA ASP A 71 11.60 3.67 -0.64
C ASP A 71 10.46 4.06 0.31
N LEU A 72 9.29 4.39 -0.24
CA LEU A 72 8.12 4.76 0.55
C LEU A 72 7.66 3.59 1.43
N THR A 73 7.50 2.40 0.86
CA THR A 73 7.09 1.19 1.61
C THR A 73 8.16 0.76 2.62
N ALA A 74 9.44 0.83 2.26
CA ALA A 74 10.54 0.56 3.19
C ALA A 74 10.55 1.54 4.37
N HIS A 75 10.23 2.82 4.14
CA HIS A 75 10.13 3.82 5.19
C HIS A 75 8.93 3.58 6.11
N LEU A 76 7.73 3.43 5.54
CA LEU A 76 6.48 3.28 6.29
C LEU A 76 6.39 1.97 7.07
N PHE A 77 6.91 0.88 6.50
CA PHE A 77 6.73 -0.47 7.04
C PHE A 77 8.00 -1.07 7.64
N ARG A 78 9.02 -0.25 7.94
CA ARG A 78 10.29 -0.71 8.51
C ARG A 78 10.13 -1.56 9.78
N ASP A 79 9.20 -1.16 10.65
CA ASP A 79 8.99 -1.80 11.96
C ASP A 79 7.87 -2.85 11.93
N PHE A 80 7.15 -2.98 10.80
CA PHE A 80 6.04 -3.92 10.66
C PHE A 80 6.49 -5.36 10.81
N HIS A 81 7.67 -5.73 10.29
CA HIS A 81 8.15 -7.10 10.43
C HIS A 81 8.34 -7.52 11.89
N PHE A 82 8.77 -6.60 12.78
CA PHE A 82 8.88 -6.88 14.20
C PHE A 82 7.50 -7.01 14.85
N GLY A 83 6.61 -6.02 14.64
CA GLY A 83 5.28 -6.02 15.25
C GLY A 83 4.40 -7.18 14.78
N LEU A 84 4.36 -7.46 13.47
CA LEU A 84 3.60 -8.58 12.93
C LEU A 84 4.13 -9.94 13.39
N ASN A 85 5.45 -10.07 13.62
CA ASN A 85 6.02 -11.27 14.22
C ASN A 85 5.55 -11.50 15.66
N LEU A 86 5.36 -10.42 16.45
CA LEU A 86 4.78 -10.53 17.80
C LEU A 86 3.32 -10.98 17.72
N VAL A 87 2.54 -10.35 16.83
CA VAL A 87 1.14 -10.72 16.60
C VAL A 87 1.01 -12.18 16.19
N ARG A 88 1.86 -12.64 15.25
CA ARG A 88 1.91 -14.04 14.81
C ARG A 88 2.21 -14.99 15.96
N LYS A 89 3.14 -14.64 16.86
CA LYS A 89 3.47 -15.47 18.03
C LYS A 89 2.31 -15.57 19.02
N ASN A 90 1.55 -14.49 19.20
CA ASN A 90 0.46 -14.46 20.18
C ASN A 90 -0.85 -15.06 19.65
N SER A 91 -1.16 -14.84 18.37
CA SER A 91 -2.45 -15.20 17.76
C SER A 91 -2.38 -16.39 16.80
N GLY A 92 -1.19 -16.75 16.30
CA GLY A 92 -1.01 -17.69 15.20
C GLY A 92 -1.32 -17.11 13.80
N GLN A 93 -1.78 -15.85 13.71
CA GLN A 93 -2.10 -15.21 12.44
C GLN A 93 -0.84 -14.86 11.64
N ASN A 94 -0.80 -15.26 10.37
CA ASN A 94 0.32 -14.98 9.47
C ASN A 94 -0.07 -14.15 8.23
N LYS A 95 -1.36 -13.77 8.10
CA LYS A 95 -1.87 -12.93 7.01
C LYS A 95 -2.52 -11.68 7.57
N PHE A 96 -2.14 -10.52 7.05
CA PHE A 96 -2.64 -9.22 7.50
C PHE A 96 -3.10 -8.40 6.31
N THR A 97 -4.33 -7.90 6.37
CA THR A 97 -4.85 -6.94 5.41
C THR A 97 -4.68 -5.54 5.99
N LEU A 98 -3.94 -4.68 5.29
CA LEU A 98 -3.57 -3.34 5.71
C LEU A 98 -4.58 -2.32 5.15
N PRO A 99 -5.40 -1.70 6.02
CA PRO A 99 -6.34 -0.66 5.62
C PRO A 99 -5.64 0.69 5.40
N LEU A 100 -6.39 1.70 4.98
CA LEU A 100 -5.89 3.06 4.79
C LEU A 100 -5.14 3.60 6.03
N SER A 101 -5.62 3.29 7.23
CA SER A 101 -5.00 3.73 8.49
C SER A 101 -3.59 3.17 8.71
N ALA A 102 -3.25 2.02 8.11
CA ALA A 102 -1.90 1.48 8.15
C ALA A 102 -0.91 2.29 7.30
N VAL A 103 -1.40 3.11 6.36
CA VAL A 103 -0.58 4.00 5.52
C VAL A 103 -0.51 5.40 6.10
N ASP A 104 -1.63 5.94 6.59
CA ASP A 104 -1.68 7.29 7.16
C ASP A 104 -1.09 7.37 8.59
N ALA A 105 -1.23 6.30 9.38
CA ALA A 105 -0.73 6.23 10.75
C ALA A 105 -0.10 4.84 11.04
N PRO A 106 1.01 4.48 10.37
CA PRO A 106 1.60 3.14 10.43
C PRO A 106 1.96 2.71 11.86
N ASP A 107 2.61 3.58 12.64
CA ASP A 107 3.05 3.27 14.01
C ASP A 107 1.87 2.99 14.94
N LYS A 108 0.82 3.81 14.84
CA LYS A 108 -0.39 3.65 15.65
C LYS A 108 -1.11 2.36 15.30
N PHE A 109 -1.31 2.10 14.01
CA PHE A 109 -1.93 0.87 13.54
C PHE A 109 -1.18 -0.37 14.03
N LEU A 110 0.16 -0.38 13.91
CA LEU A 110 0.97 -1.49 14.35
C LEU A 110 0.89 -1.69 15.87
N SER A 111 0.96 -0.62 16.64
CA SER A 111 0.81 -0.66 18.11
C SER A 111 -0.54 -1.24 18.51
N ASP A 112 -1.63 -0.75 17.92
CA ASP A 112 -2.99 -1.22 18.21
C ASP A 112 -3.14 -2.71 17.88
N LEU A 113 -2.61 -3.14 16.73
CA LEU A 113 -2.62 -4.55 16.32
C LEU A 113 -1.83 -5.45 17.28
N VAL A 114 -0.65 -5.02 17.72
CA VAL A 114 0.16 -5.74 18.70
C VAL A 114 -0.57 -5.84 20.04
N VAL A 115 -1.14 -4.74 20.55
CA VAL A 115 -1.89 -4.75 21.81
C VAL A 115 -3.09 -5.70 21.74
N GLN A 116 -3.87 -5.66 20.66
CA GLN A 116 -5.00 -6.58 20.45
C GLN A 116 -4.57 -8.05 20.47
N SER A 117 -3.37 -8.37 19.97
CA SER A 117 -2.85 -9.74 19.99
C SER A 117 -2.58 -10.29 21.40
N TYR A 118 -2.30 -9.42 22.38
CA TYR A 118 -2.09 -9.82 23.78
C TYR A 118 -3.39 -9.97 24.56
N TYR A 119 -4.46 -9.30 24.11
CA TYR A 119 -5.78 -9.36 24.71
C TYR A 119 -6.78 -9.87 23.67
N PRO A 120 -6.67 -11.14 23.24
CA PRO A 120 -7.76 -11.74 22.48
C PRO A 120 -8.98 -11.63 23.37
N ALA A 121 -9.95 -10.81 22.95
CA ALA A 121 -11.11 -10.49 23.76
C ALA A 121 -11.64 -11.80 24.35
N ARG A 122 -11.78 -11.85 25.68
CA ARG A 122 -12.67 -12.82 26.34
C ARG A 122 -13.92 -12.83 25.48
N GLN A 123 -14.21 -13.96 24.84
CA GLN A 123 -15.48 -14.15 24.16
C GLN A 123 -16.56 -13.72 25.16
N THR A 124 -17.21 -12.60 24.88
CA THR A 124 -18.45 -12.21 25.53
C THR A 124 -19.44 -13.27 25.09
N ASN A 125 -19.53 -14.33 25.90
CA ASN A 125 -20.65 -15.25 25.86
C ASN A 125 -21.88 -14.44 26.27
N GLU A 126 -22.53 -13.82 25.30
CA GLU A 126 -23.87 -13.29 25.43
C GLU A 126 -24.84 -14.48 25.41
N VAL A 127 -25.05 -15.08 26.58
CA VAL A 127 -26.24 -15.87 26.87
C VAL A 127 -27.35 -14.91 27.29
N GLY A 128 -28.32 -14.71 26.39
CA GLY A 128 -29.58 -14.04 26.65
C GLY A 128 -30.71 -14.85 26.00
#